data_AF-A0A5K0ZI75-F1
#
_entry.id   AF-A0A5K0ZI75-F1
#
_cell.length_a   1.000
_cell.length_b   1.000
_cell.length_c   1.000
_cell.angle_alpha   90.00
_cell.angle_beta   90.00
_cell.angle_gamma   90.00
#
_symmetry.space_group_name_H-M   'P 1'
#
loop_
_entity.id
_entity.type
_entity.pdbx_description
1 polymer ?
#
loop_
_entity_poly.entity_id
_entity_poly.type
_entity_poly.pdbx_seq_one_letter_code
_entity_poly.pdbx_strand_id
1 'polypeptide(L)'
;VCEWILNSSCFRPDVICYNLLIDAYGQNSQHMKAELIYLKLLENNVVATDDTYALLIRSYCASGLLEKAEAIFTTMRRKRSPS
;
A
#
# COMPACT_ATOMS: atom_id res chain seq x y z
N VAL A 1 15.49 3.28 1.27
CA VAL A 1 14.06 3.52 0.99
C VAL A 1 13.81 4.99 1.23
N CYS A 2 13.15 5.71 0.32
CA CYS A 2 13.03 7.17 0.36
C CYS A 2 12.00 7.66 1.40
N GLU A 3 12.21 7.33 2.67
CA GLU A 3 11.30 7.69 3.78
C GLU A 3 11.17 9.21 3.97
N TRP A 4 12.16 9.99 3.53
CA TRP A 4 12.17 11.45 3.62
C TRP A 4 11.08 12.14 2.78
N ILE A 5 10.55 11.47 1.76
CA ILE A 5 9.51 12.03 0.88
C ILE A 5 8.20 12.27 1.65
N LEU A 6 7.92 11.47 2.68
CA LEU A 6 6.73 11.66 3.54
C LEU A 6 6.88 12.79 4.56
N ASN A 7 8.11 13.19 4.88
CA ASN A 7 8.41 14.16 5.94
C ASN A 7 8.89 15.52 5.37
N SER A 8 8.90 15.64 4.04
CA SER A 8 9.28 16.87 3.35
C SER A 8 8.13 17.87 3.43
N SER A 9 8.28 18.89 4.26
CA SER A 9 7.29 19.93 4.61
C SER A 9 6.78 20.81 3.45
N CYS A 10 7.18 20.52 2.21
CA CYS A 10 6.76 21.27 1.01
C CYS A 10 5.84 20.47 0.06
N PHE A 11 5.68 19.16 0.28
CA PHE A 11 4.81 18.32 -0.56
C PHE A 11 3.81 17.55 0.30
N ARG A 12 2.51 17.67 -0.02
CA ARG A 12 1.54 16.70 0.49
C ARG A 12 1.88 15.36 -0.18
N PRO A 13 2.19 14.31 0.59
CA PRO A 13 2.52 13.02 0.00
C PRO A 13 1.28 12.51 -0.75
N ASP A 14 1.41 12.45 -2.07
CA ASP A 14 0.36 11.93 -2.94
C ASP A 14 0.38 10.39 -2.93
N VAL A 15 -0.69 9.77 -3.45
CA VAL A 15 -0.82 8.31 -3.53
C VAL A 15 0.40 7.65 -4.20
N ILE A 16 1.04 8.35 -5.13
CA ILE A 16 2.26 7.91 -5.81
C ILE A 16 3.42 7.71 -4.82
N CYS A 17 3.58 8.61 -3.84
CA CYS A 17 4.65 8.51 -2.84
C CYS A 17 4.47 7.28 -1.94
N TYR A 18 3.23 7.03 -1.52
CA TYR A 18 2.88 5.85 -0.73
C TYR A 18 3.06 4.57 -1.56
N ASN A 19 2.62 4.54 -2.82
CA ASN A 19 2.80 3.40 -3.72
C ASN A 19 4.28 3.06 -3.88
N LEU A 20 5.15 4.06 -4.08
CA LEU A 20 6.59 3.84 -4.21
C LEU A 20 7.19 3.19 -2.96
N LEU A 21 6.74 3.61 -1.78
CA LEU A 21 7.19 3.04 -0.51
C LEU A 21 6.67 1.61 -0.30
N ILE A 22 5.39 1.35 -0.60
CA ILE A 22 4.80 0.01 -0.54
C ILE A 22 5.55 -0.92 -1.50
N ASP A 23 5.86 -0.46 -2.71
CA ASP A 23 6.62 -1.24 -3.69
C ASP A 23 8.03 -1.56 -3.19
N ALA A 24 8.76 -0.55 -2.71
CA ALA A 24 10.12 -0.73 -2.19
C ALA A 24 10.15 -1.69 -0.99
N TYR A 25 9.15 -1.63 -0.10
CA TYR A 25 9.05 -2.57 1.01
C TYR A 25 8.59 -3.96 0.57
N GLY A 26 7.70 -4.04 -0.42
CA GLY A 26 7.20 -5.30 -0.98
C GLY A 26 8.28 -6.10 -1.70
N GLN A 27 9.16 -5.44 -2.44
CA GLN A 27 10.31 -6.09 -3.11
C GLN A 27 11.30 -6.70 -2.11
N ASN A 28 11.38 -6.17 -0.89
CA ASN A 28 12.24 -6.69 0.17
C ASN A 28 11.53 -7.70 1.07
N SER A 29 10.34 -8.19 0.69
CA SER A 29 9.47 -9.07 1.50
C SER A 29 9.14 -8.50 2.89
N GLN A 30 9.20 -7.16 3.05
CA GLN A 30 8.90 -6.46 4.30
C GLN A 30 7.42 -6.08 4.35
N HIS A 31 6.55 -7.09 4.29
CA HIS A 31 5.09 -6.91 4.27
C HIS A 31 4.54 -6.09 5.44
N MET A 32 5.11 -6.20 6.64
CA MET A 32 4.69 -5.40 7.80
C MET A 32 4.90 -3.89 7.57
N LYS A 33 6.00 -3.50 6.92
CA LYS A 33 6.26 -2.09 6.60
C LYS A 33 5.34 -1.61 5.48
N ALA A 34 5.12 -2.43 4.46
CA ALA A 34 4.16 -2.13 3.40
C ALA A 34 2.73 -1.91 3.97
N GLU A 35 2.30 -2.75 4.92
CA GLU A 35 1.03 -2.62 5.64
C GLU A 35 0.97 -1.31 6.45
N LEU A 36 2.04 -0.95 7.15
CA LEU A 36 2.12 0.29 7.91
C LEU A 36 2.03 1.55 7.02
N ILE A 37 2.66 1.52 5.84
CA ILE A 37 2.55 2.62 4.86
C ILE A 37 1.13 2.73 4.31
N TYR A 38 0.47 1.60 4.06
CA TYR A 38 -0.94 1.58 3.65
C TYR A 38 -1.89 2.15 4.71
N LEU A 39 -1.68 1.81 5.99
CA LEU A 39 -2.45 2.39 7.08
C LEU A 39 -2.25 3.91 7.15
N LYS A 40 -1.01 4.39 7.01
CA LYS A 40 -0.73 5.82 6.93
C LYS A 40 -1.44 6.50 5.77
N LEU A 41 -1.52 5.86 4.60
CA LEU A 41 -2.26 6.38 3.45
C LEU A 41 -3.74 6.59 3.80
N LEU A 42 -4.36 5.63 4.50
CA LEU A 42 -5.76 5.74 4.96
C LEU A 42 -5.93 6.83 6.02
N GLU A 43 -5.03 6.92 7.01
CA GLU A 43 -5.05 7.96 8.04
C GLU A 43 -4.92 9.37 7.46
N ASN A 44 -4.15 9.52 6.37
CA ASN A 44 -4.00 10.78 5.65
C ASN A 44 -5.20 11.11 4.74
N ASN A 45 -6.29 10.32 4.78
CA ASN A 45 -7.46 10.45 3.91
C ASN A 45 -7.11 10.40 2.41
N VAL A 46 -5.99 9.77 2.06
CA VAL A 46 -5.60 9.56 0.67
C VAL A 46 -6.30 8.31 0.16
N VAL A 47 -6.91 8.39 -1.02
CA VAL A 47 -7.64 7.26 -1.60
C VAL A 47 -6.64 6.26 -2.18
N ALA A 48 -6.67 5.03 -1.67
CA ALA A 48 -5.89 3.94 -2.23
C ALA A 48 -6.37 3.64 -3.66
N THR A 49 -5.40 3.52 -4.58
CA THR A 49 -5.64 3.21 -6.00
C THR A 49 -5.50 1.72 -6.25
N ASP A 50 -5.96 1.25 -7.41
CA ASP A 50 -5.79 -0.14 -7.81
C ASP A 50 -4.31 -0.58 -7.74
N ASP A 51 -3.38 0.29 -8.13
CA ASP A 51 -1.93 0.07 -8.01
C ASP A 51 -1.48 -0.15 -6.55
N THR A 52 -1.98 0.67 -5.61
CA THR A 52 -1.65 0.55 -4.17
C THR A 52 -1.94 -0.86 -3.67
N TYR A 53 -3.11 -1.38 -4.03
CA TYR A 53 -3.55 -2.69 -3.62
C TYR A 53 -2.82 -3.83 -4.35
N ALA A 54 -2.54 -3.68 -5.65
CA ALA A 54 -1.74 -4.64 -6.40
C ALA A 54 -0.34 -4.81 -5.77
N LEU A 55 0.27 -3.71 -5.32
CA LEU A 55 1.56 -3.72 -4.62
C LEU A 55 1.50 -4.43 -3.28
N LEU A 56 0.45 -4.20 -2.47
CA LEU A 56 0.21 -4.94 -1.22
C LEU A 56 0.04 -6.44 -1.45
N ILE A 57 -0.81 -6.82 -2.41
CA ILE A 57 -1.04 -8.23 -2.78
C ILE A 57 0.28 -8.88 -3.17
N ARG A 58 1.08 -8.21 -4.02
CA ARG A 58 2.40 -8.69 -4.43
C ARG A 58 3.34 -8.85 -3.25
N SER A 59 3.36 -7.90 -2.32
CA SER A 59 4.17 -7.98 -1.09
C SER A 59 3.77 -9.17 -0.21
N TYR A 60 2.47 -9.45 -0.08
CA TYR A 60 1.97 -10.58 0.71
C TYR A 60 2.28 -11.91 0.03
N CYS A 61 2.07 -12.03 -1.28
CA CYS A 61 2.44 -13.21 -2.06
C CYS A 61 3.95 -13.50 -1.97
N ALA A 62 4.80 -12.47 -2.11
CA ALA A 62 6.26 -12.61 -1.97
C ALA A 62 6.70 -13.03 -0.55
N SER A 63 5.86 -12.78 0.45
CA SER A 63 6.08 -13.20 1.85
C SER A 63 5.40 -14.53 2.20
N GLY A 64 4.73 -15.19 1.25
CA GLY A 64 3.98 -16.44 1.48
C GLY A 64 2.65 -16.26 2.21
N LEU A 65 2.17 -15.03 2.41
CA LEU A 65 0.95 -14.71 3.15
C LEU A 65 -0.27 -14.63 2.24
N LEU A 66 -0.64 -15.76 1.64
CA LEU A 66 -1.72 -15.84 0.64
C LEU A 66 -3.11 -15.44 1.20
N GLU A 67 -3.44 -15.83 2.43
CA GLU A 67 -4.71 -15.44 3.07
C GLU A 67 -4.85 -13.92 3.20
N LYS A 68 -3.76 -13.23 3.57
CA LYS A 68 -3.76 -11.76 3.63
C LYS A 68 -3.90 -11.15 2.24
N ALA A 69 -3.24 -11.72 1.24
CA ALA A 69 -3.35 -11.26 -0.14
C ALA A 69 -4.80 -11.35 -0.65
N GLU A 70 -5.49 -12.46 -0.37
CA GLU A 70 -6.90 -12.67 -0.73
C GLU A 70 -7.85 -11.72 0.00
N ALA A 71 -7.62 -11.46 1.28
CA ALA A 71 -8.41 -10.50 2.06
C ALA A 71 -8.33 -9.08 1.48
N ILE A 72 -7.13 -8.66 1.05
CA ILE A 72 -6.92 -7.38 0.38
C ILE A 72 -7.61 -7.34 -0.98
N PHE A 73 -7.48 -8.40 -1.77
CA PHE A 73 -8.14 -8.51 -3.07
C PHE A 73 -9.67 -8.45 -2.97
N THR A 74 -10.25 -9.08 -1.94
CA THR A 74 -11.69 -9.01 -1.66
C THR A 74 -12.12 -7.60 -1.29
N THR A 75 -11.29 -6.89 -0.51
CA THR A 75 -11.55 -5.50 -0.11
C THR A 75 -11.50 -4.55 -1.31
N MET A 76 -10.53 -4.75 -2.20
CA MET A 76 -10.44 -4.09 -3.51
C MET A 76 -11.73 -4.24 -4.32
N ARG A 77 -12.18 -5.49 -4.53
CA ARG A 77 -13.42 -5.79 -5.26
C ARG A 77 -14.61 -5.08 -4.64
N ARG A 78 -14.75 -5.13 -3.32
CA ARG A 78 -15.85 -4.49 -2.61
C ARG A 78 -15.86 -2.97 -2.82
N LYS A 79 -14.70 -2.32 -2.76
CA LYS A 79 -14.58 -0.88 -3.00
C LYS A 79 -14.86 -0.48 -4.45
N ARG A 80 -14.56 -1.37 -5.41
CA ARG A 80 -14.71 -1.11 -6.85
C ARG A 80 -16.17 -1.14 -7.32
N SER A 81 -17.02 -1.85 -6.58
CA SER A 81 -18.47 -1.88 -6.80
C SER A 81 -19.17 -1.09 -5.70
N PRO A 82 -19.40 0.23 -5.87
CA PRO A 82 -20.46 0.89 -5.12
C PRO A 82 -21.79 0.35 -5.67
N SER A 83 -22.37 -0.61 -4.95
CA SER A 83 -23.79 -0.93 -5.10
C SER A 83 -24.63 0.23 -4.59
#